data_AF-A0A8H7R1A1-F1
#
_entry.id   AF-A0A8H7R1A1-F1
#
_cell.length_a   1.000
_cell.length_b   1.000
_cell.length_c   1.000
_cell.angle_alpha   90.00
_cell.angle_beta   90.00
_cell.angle_gamma   90.00
#
_symmetry.space_group_name_H-M   'P 1'
#
loop_
_entity.id
_entity.type
_entity.pdbx_description
1 polymer ?
#
loop_
_entity_poly.entity_id
_entity_poly.type
_entity_poly.pdbx_seq_one_letter_code
_entity_poly.pdbx_strand_id
1 'polypeptide(L)'
;MDSGAGYLNEGPIYDLKSERNEDRHLEKIDEAYIKVIRKFRKRAELQGGYKSLPELWLDFAPIILKTIHLKSSPVQRLLTYTGDFHEFCDAFKEDTDLHEYKEYFEAMDFAWCTILAHSNVSATDRVRIINVLRDGQDRASKLGLQEVYAHATDKADDDED
;
A
#
# COMPACT_ATOMS: atom_id res chain seq x y z
N MET A 1 -4.82 -52.55 38.04
CA MET A 1 -5.45 -52.46 36.71
C MET A 1 -5.39 -51.01 36.33
N ASP A 2 -4.63 -50.77 35.28
CA ASP A 2 -4.15 -49.49 34.81
C ASP A 2 -5.06 -48.96 33.70
N SER A 3 -5.12 -47.64 33.59
CA SER A 3 -5.39 -46.85 32.39
C SER A 3 -6.81 -46.78 31.82
N GLY A 4 -7.25 -45.53 31.57
CA GLY A 4 -8.22 -45.25 30.51
C GLY A 4 -9.02 -43.97 30.66
N ALA A 5 -8.43 -42.81 30.33
CA ALA A 5 -9.12 -41.67 29.71
C ALA A 5 -8.12 -40.54 29.37
N GLY A 6 -7.20 -40.82 28.45
CA GLY A 6 -6.65 -39.77 27.60
C GLY A 6 -7.58 -39.61 26.39
N TYR A 7 -7.84 -38.36 26.01
CA TYR A 7 -7.95 -37.84 24.63
C TYR A 7 -8.66 -36.47 24.70
N LEU A 8 -7.94 -35.46 25.19
CA LEU A 8 -8.22 -34.09 24.80
C LEU A 8 -7.62 -33.91 23.41
N ASN A 9 -8.49 -33.56 22.47
CA ASN A 9 -8.20 -33.28 21.08
C ASN A 9 -7.36 -32.00 20.98
N GLU A 10 -6.03 -32.13 21.03
CA GLU A 10 -5.10 -31.03 20.77
C GLU A 10 -4.97 -30.82 19.26
N GLY A 11 -5.88 -30.03 18.68
CA GLY A 11 -5.64 -29.38 17.38
C GLY A 11 -4.42 -28.44 17.48
N PRO A 12 -3.71 -28.15 16.38
CA PRO A 12 -2.39 -27.53 16.43
C PRO A 12 -2.47 -26.10 16.95
N ILE A 13 -1.98 -25.88 18.17
CA ILE A 13 -1.81 -24.57 18.84
C ILE A 13 -0.92 -23.60 18.03
N TYR A 14 -0.21 -24.11 17.02
CA TYR A 14 0.71 -23.36 16.16
C TYR A 14 0.01 -22.38 15.21
N ASP A 15 -1.22 -22.65 14.77
CA ASP A 15 -1.90 -21.81 13.78
C ASP A 15 -2.43 -20.51 14.41
N LEU A 16 -3.09 -20.63 15.57
CA LEU A 16 -3.69 -19.51 16.30
C LEU A 16 -2.69 -18.44 16.78
N LYS A 17 -1.42 -18.82 17.03
CA LYS A 17 -0.37 -17.85 17.42
C LYS A 17 0.19 -17.11 16.21
N SER A 18 0.22 -17.75 15.05
CA SER A 18 0.65 -17.12 13.79
C SER A 18 -0.41 -16.11 13.32
N GLU A 19 -1.69 -16.52 13.32
CA GLU A 19 -2.82 -15.66 12.97
C GLU A 19 -2.91 -14.43 13.86
N ARG A 20 -2.89 -14.59 15.20
CA ARG A 20 -2.92 -13.45 16.14
C ARG A 20 -1.73 -12.50 15.99
N ASN A 21 -0.57 -13.02 15.59
CA ASN A 21 0.58 -12.17 15.34
C ASN A 21 0.39 -11.37 14.05
N GLU A 22 -0.15 -11.98 12.99
CA GLU A 22 -0.47 -11.31 11.73
C GLU A 22 -1.55 -10.23 11.94
N ASP A 23 -2.63 -10.53 12.66
CA ASP A 23 -3.69 -9.57 13.00
C ASP A 23 -3.13 -8.34 13.72
N ARG A 24 -2.26 -8.56 14.72
CA ARG A 24 -1.62 -7.45 15.43
C ARG A 24 -0.66 -6.64 14.55
N HIS A 25 -0.07 -7.26 13.52
CA HIS A 25 0.76 -6.54 12.55
C HIS A 25 -0.12 -5.70 11.61
N LEU A 26 -1.26 -6.23 11.17
CA LEU A 26 -2.26 -5.51 10.39
C LEU A 26 -2.80 -4.30 11.15
N GLU A 27 -3.20 -4.48 12.40
CA GLU A 27 -3.68 -3.39 13.26
C GLU A 27 -2.66 -2.25 13.36
N LYS A 28 -1.36 -2.57 13.52
CA LYS A 28 -0.31 -1.56 13.59
C LYS A 28 -0.11 -0.80 12.27
N ILE A 29 -0.27 -1.47 11.14
CA ILE A 29 -0.21 -0.84 9.81
C ILE A 29 -1.41 0.10 9.65
N ASP A 30 -2.61 -0.36 10.02
CA ASP A 30 -3.84 0.43 9.96
C ASP A 30 -3.79 1.66 10.87
N GLU A 31 -3.31 1.50 12.11
CA GLU A 31 -3.11 2.61 13.03
C GLU A 31 -2.11 3.64 12.49
N ALA A 32 -1.00 3.18 11.89
CA ALA A 32 0.00 4.06 11.30
C ALA A 32 -0.59 4.83 10.11
N TYR A 33 -1.31 4.14 9.24
CA TYR A 33 -1.97 4.74 8.08
C TYR A 33 -3.03 5.75 8.48
N ILE A 34 -3.88 5.44 9.46
CA ILE A 34 -4.87 6.38 10.01
C ILE A 34 -4.20 7.63 10.56
N LYS A 35 -3.01 7.52 11.19
CA LYS A 35 -2.26 8.68 11.68
C LYS A 35 -1.78 9.56 10.52
N VAL A 36 -1.27 8.97 9.44
CA VAL A 36 -0.88 9.71 8.21
C VAL A 36 -2.09 10.47 7.66
N ILE A 37 -3.20 9.79 7.42
CA ILE A 37 -4.42 10.43 6.87
C ILE A 37 -4.94 11.54 7.78
N ARG A 38 -4.97 11.33 9.10
CA ARG A 38 -5.39 12.37 10.06
C ARG A 38 -4.45 13.58 10.03
N LYS A 39 -3.14 13.37 9.95
CA LYS A 39 -2.16 14.46 9.90
C LYS A 39 -2.20 15.20 8.56
N PHE A 40 -2.47 14.50 7.46
CA PHE A 40 -2.72 15.10 6.16
C PHE A 40 -4.00 15.96 6.15
N ARG A 41 -5.12 15.46 6.69
CA ARG A 41 -6.37 16.23 6.76
C ARG A 41 -6.24 17.53 7.54
N LYS A 42 -5.49 17.53 8.65
CA LYS A 42 -5.20 18.76 9.39
C LYS A 42 -4.53 19.82 8.50
N ARG A 43 -3.69 19.43 7.55
CA ARG A 43 -3.06 20.35 6.58
C ARG A 43 -4.11 20.92 5.64
N ALA A 44 -4.93 20.05 5.06
CA ALA A 44 -6.02 20.48 4.16
C ALA A 44 -6.98 21.46 4.85
N GLU A 45 -7.20 21.30 6.16
CA GLU A 45 -8.02 22.19 6.99
C GLU A 45 -7.28 23.44 7.51
N LEU A 46 -6.00 23.63 7.14
CA LEU A 46 -5.11 24.70 7.61
C LEU A 46 -4.92 24.73 9.14
N GLN A 47 -5.05 23.58 9.81
CA GLN A 47 -4.92 23.39 11.25
C GLN A 47 -3.54 22.84 11.66
N GLY A 48 -2.51 23.06 10.84
CA GLY A 48 -1.19 22.43 10.97
C GLY A 48 -1.14 21.07 10.25
N GLY A 49 -0.19 20.20 10.59
CA GLY A 49 -0.02 18.91 9.89
C GLY A 49 1.33 18.82 9.17
N TYR A 50 1.39 18.05 8.09
CA TYR A 50 2.60 17.93 7.27
C TYR A 50 2.93 19.26 6.58
N LYS A 51 4.19 19.66 6.62
CA LYS A 51 4.67 20.89 6.00
C LYS A 51 5.02 20.69 4.52
N SER A 52 5.50 19.51 4.16
CA SER A 52 5.91 19.16 2.81
C SER A 52 5.61 17.69 2.50
N LEU A 53 5.60 17.33 1.22
CA LEU A 53 5.42 15.94 0.81
C LEU A 53 6.53 15.00 1.33
N PRO A 54 7.83 15.40 1.35
CA PRO A 54 8.87 14.59 1.97
C PRO A 54 8.59 14.23 3.44
N GLU A 55 8.09 15.18 4.24
CA GLU A 55 7.72 14.90 5.64
C GLU A 55 6.60 13.84 5.73
N LEU A 56 5.61 13.93 4.83
CA LEU A 56 4.54 12.93 4.74
C LEU A 56 5.08 11.58 4.32
N TRP A 57 5.95 11.57 3.30
CA TRP A 57 6.51 10.35 2.73
C TRP A 57 7.30 9.53 3.74
N LEU A 58 8.03 10.17 4.65
CA LEU A 58 8.76 9.50 5.74
C LEU A 58 7.85 8.66 6.64
N ASP A 59 6.61 9.09 6.86
CA ASP A 59 5.62 8.32 7.65
C ASP A 59 4.86 7.30 6.78
N PHE A 60 4.66 7.61 5.49
CA PHE A 60 3.82 6.82 4.59
C PHE A 60 4.56 5.66 3.91
N ALA A 61 5.78 5.86 3.41
CA ALA A 61 6.56 4.83 2.73
C ALA A 61 6.78 3.54 3.56
N PRO A 62 7.04 3.61 4.88
CA PRO A 62 7.18 2.41 5.70
C PRO A 62 5.88 1.59 5.81
N ILE A 63 4.71 2.21 5.61
CA ILE A 63 3.42 1.52 5.61
C ILE A 63 3.30 0.69 4.34
N ILE A 64 3.56 1.30 3.18
CA ILE A 64 3.58 0.61 1.88
C ILE A 64 4.54 -0.58 1.92
N LEU A 65 5.77 -0.37 2.39
CA LEU A 65 6.78 -1.43 2.47
C LEU A 65 6.36 -2.59 3.37
N LYS A 66 5.67 -2.33 4.47
CA LYS A 66 5.12 -3.41 5.32
C LYS A 66 3.94 -4.10 4.65
N THR A 67 3.11 -3.36 3.92
CA THR A 67 1.91 -3.87 3.25
C THR A 67 2.22 -4.82 2.12
N ILE A 68 3.25 -4.58 1.30
CA ILE A 68 3.61 -5.49 0.18
C ILE A 68 4.06 -6.88 0.65
N HIS A 69 4.37 -7.04 1.94
CA HIS A 69 4.77 -8.31 2.55
C HIS A 69 3.65 -8.99 3.36
N LEU A 70 2.43 -8.44 3.34
CA LEU A 70 1.28 -9.06 3.99
C LEU A 70 0.78 -10.26 3.19
N LYS A 71 0.38 -11.33 3.89
CA LYS A 71 -0.23 -12.49 3.24
C LYS A 71 -1.69 -12.22 2.88
N SER A 72 -2.38 -11.42 3.69
CA SER A 72 -3.79 -11.10 3.51
C SER A 72 -3.99 -9.68 2.95
N SER A 73 -4.80 -9.59 1.89
CA SER A 73 -5.32 -8.33 1.32
C SER A 73 -4.32 -7.23 0.88
N PRO A 74 -3.08 -7.53 0.43
CA PRO A 74 -2.11 -6.48 0.10
C PRO A 74 -2.57 -5.61 -1.09
N VAL A 75 -3.26 -6.20 -2.06
CA VAL A 75 -3.82 -5.49 -3.23
C VAL A 75 -4.80 -4.40 -2.83
N GLN A 76 -5.81 -4.74 -2.01
CA GLN A 76 -6.85 -3.79 -1.64
C GLN A 76 -6.30 -2.60 -0.84
N ARG A 77 -5.30 -2.85 0.01
CA ARG A 77 -4.61 -1.81 0.78
C ARG A 77 -3.78 -0.92 -0.14
N LEU A 78 -3.00 -1.50 -1.04
CA LEU A 78 -2.16 -0.73 -1.96
C LEU A 78 -3.01 0.09 -2.96
N LEU A 79 -4.19 -0.39 -3.37
CA LEU A 79 -5.16 0.41 -4.14
C LEU A 79 -5.54 1.69 -3.40
N THR A 80 -5.92 1.57 -2.12
CA THR A 80 -6.25 2.74 -1.28
C THR A 80 -5.06 3.68 -1.15
N TYR A 81 -3.89 3.15 -0.79
CA TYR A 81 -2.69 3.95 -0.56
C TYR A 81 -2.22 4.68 -1.82
N THR A 82 -2.37 4.06 -2.99
CA THR A 82 -2.04 4.67 -4.27
C THR A 82 -2.98 5.84 -4.58
N GLY A 83 -4.29 5.66 -4.34
CA GLY A 83 -5.26 6.74 -4.49
C GLY A 83 -4.95 7.93 -3.57
N ASP A 84 -4.66 7.68 -2.29
CA ASP A 84 -4.31 8.76 -1.36
C ASP A 84 -2.98 9.43 -1.72
N PHE A 85 -1.99 8.66 -2.16
CA PHE A 85 -0.71 9.21 -2.62
C PHE A 85 -0.91 10.23 -3.74
N HIS A 86 -1.82 9.92 -4.68
CA HIS A 86 -2.17 10.83 -5.75
C HIS A 86 -2.83 12.11 -5.23
N GLU A 87 -3.72 12.00 -4.24
CA GLU A 87 -4.29 13.17 -3.56
C GLU A 87 -3.23 14.00 -2.84
N PHE A 88 -2.22 13.34 -2.23
CA PHE A 88 -1.11 14.05 -1.62
C PHE A 88 -0.31 14.80 -2.68
N CYS A 89 -0.06 14.18 -3.84
CA CYS A 89 0.66 14.85 -4.92
C CYS A 89 -0.06 16.14 -5.36
N ASP A 90 -1.38 16.09 -5.52
CA ASP A 90 -2.20 17.25 -5.87
C ASP A 90 -2.13 18.35 -4.79
N ALA A 91 -2.10 17.96 -3.50
CA ALA A 91 -2.08 18.88 -2.36
C ALA A 91 -0.72 19.54 -2.08
N PHE A 92 0.38 18.99 -2.59
CA PHE A 92 1.74 19.50 -2.38
C PHE A 92 2.43 19.96 -3.67
N LYS A 93 1.70 20.06 -4.79
CA LYS A 93 2.22 20.37 -6.13
C LYS A 93 3.04 21.66 -6.25
N GLU A 94 2.80 22.63 -5.37
CA GLU A 94 3.50 23.93 -5.36
C GLU A 94 4.76 23.91 -4.48
N ASP A 95 4.89 22.92 -3.60
CA ASP A 95 5.87 22.88 -2.50
C ASP A 95 6.91 21.75 -2.64
N THR A 96 6.83 20.94 -3.70
CA THR A 96 7.61 19.70 -3.84
C THR A 96 8.42 19.70 -5.13
N ASP A 97 9.68 19.29 -5.04
CA ASP A 97 10.56 19.24 -6.20
C ASP A 97 10.20 18.07 -7.12
N LEU A 98 10.33 18.29 -8.43
CA LEU A 98 10.02 17.28 -9.45
C LEU A 98 10.79 15.96 -9.25
N HIS A 99 12.04 16.07 -8.79
CA HIS A 99 12.88 14.91 -8.50
C HIS A 99 12.31 14.05 -7.38
N GLU A 100 11.79 14.66 -6.32
CA GLU A 100 11.18 13.96 -5.19
C GLU A 100 9.93 13.19 -5.65
N TYR A 101 9.07 13.83 -6.46
CA TYR A 101 7.93 13.14 -7.05
C TYR A 101 8.35 11.89 -7.83
N LYS A 102 9.39 11.99 -8.65
CA LYS A 102 9.89 10.86 -9.44
C LYS A 102 10.26 9.68 -8.53
N GLU A 103 11.02 9.93 -7.47
CA GLU A 103 11.42 8.89 -6.52
C GLU A 103 10.21 8.23 -5.84
N TYR A 104 9.18 9.02 -5.49
CA TYR A 104 7.98 8.50 -4.84
C TYR A 104 7.12 7.66 -5.80
N PHE A 105 6.98 8.10 -7.04
CA PHE A 105 6.30 7.32 -8.08
C PHE A 105 7.05 6.00 -8.39
N GLU A 106 8.39 6.03 -8.48
CA GLU A 106 9.23 4.83 -8.67
C GLU A 106 9.09 3.85 -7.48
N ALA A 107 9.04 4.34 -6.26
CA ALA A 107 8.82 3.51 -5.07
C ALA A 107 7.43 2.85 -5.07
N MET A 108 6.40 3.58 -5.50
CA MET A 108 5.05 3.04 -5.65
C MET A 108 4.97 2.00 -6.79
N ASP A 109 5.66 2.25 -7.91
CA ASP A 109 5.79 1.30 -9.02
C ASP A 109 6.44 -0.01 -8.57
N PHE A 110 7.54 0.08 -7.81
CA PHE A 110 8.18 -1.07 -7.18
C PHE A 110 7.24 -1.85 -6.25
N ALA A 111 6.46 -1.15 -5.43
CA ALA A 111 5.51 -1.77 -4.52
C ALA A 111 4.44 -2.59 -5.28
N TRP A 112 3.89 -2.03 -6.36
CA TRP A 112 2.95 -2.72 -7.23
C TRP A 112 3.58 -3.92 -7.94
N CYS A 113 4.78 -3.75 -8.50
CA CYS A 113 5.54 -4.84 -9.11
C CYS A 113 5.74 -6.02 -8.15
N THR A 114 6.01 -5.72 -6.87
CA THR A 114 6.20 -6.75 -5.84
C THR A 114 4.92 -7.51 -5.57
N ILE A 115 3.78 -6.83 -5.42
CA ILE A 115 2.48 -7.49 -5.21
C ILE A 115 2.09 -8.33 -6.42
N LEU A 116 2.22 -7.78 -7.64
CA LEU A 116 1.86 -8.46 -8.89
C LEU A 116 2.72 -9.71 -9.15
N ALA A 117 3.98 -9.72 -8.71
CA ALA A 117 4.86 -10.88 -8.85
C ALA A 117 4.56 -12.03 -7.88
N HIS A 118 3.85 -11.78 -6.79
CA HIS A 118 3.69 -12.74 -5.69
C HIS A 118 2.22 -13.05 -5.33
N SER A 119 1.27 -12.30 -5.88
CA SER A 119 -0.15 -12.43 -5.55
C SER A 119 -0.93 -12.95 -6.75
N ASN A 120 -1.84 -13.90 -6.50
CA ASN A 120 -2.87 -14.24 -7.48
C ASN A 120 -3.92 -13.12 -7.50
N VAL A 121 -3.72 -12.15 -8.39
CA VAL A 121 -4.61 -11.00 -8.53
C VAL A 121 -5.79 -11.38 -9.43
N SER A 122 -7.01 -11.12 -8.96
CA SER A 122 -8.23 -11.38 -9.74
C SER A 122 -8.30 -10.48 -10.97
N ALA A 123 -8.97 -10.91 -12.04
CA ALA A 123 -9.19 -10.07 -13.22
C ALA A 123 -9.85 -8.72 -12.88
N THR A 124 -10.83 -8.74 -11.96
CA THR A 124 -11.47 -7.51 -11.45
C THR A 124 -10.46 -6.58 -10.77
N ASP A 125 -9.57 -7.11 -9.94
CA ASP A 125 -8.55 -6.30 -9.28
C ASP A 125 -7.49 -5.82 -10.26
N ARG A 126 -7.11 -6.58 -11.29
CA ARG A 126 -6.22 -6.12 -12.37
C ARG A 126 -6.75 -4.86 -13.04
N VAL A 127 -8.03 -4.86 -13.41
CA VAL A 127 -8.69 -3.66 -13.98
C VAL A 127 -8.62 -2.48 -13.01
N ARG A 128 -8.86 -2.70 -11.72
CA ARG A 128 -8.79 -1.64 -10.70
C ARG A 128 -7.35 -1.11 -10.52
N ILE A 129 -6.35 -1.98 -10.58
CA ILE A 129 -4.93 -1.62 -10.53
C ILE A 129 -4.59 -0.77 -11.75
N ILE A 130 -4.86 -1.24 -12.97
CA ILE A 130 -4.57 -0.50 -14.20
C ILE A 130 -5.21 0.89 -14.17
N ASN A 131 -6.48 0.99 -13.74
CA ASN A 131 -7.16 2.28 -13.65
C ASN A 131 -6.47 3.23 -12.66
N VAL A 132 -6.12 2.77 -11.45
CA VAL A 132 -5.44 3.65 -10.49
C VAL A 132 -4.04 4.04 -10.98
N LEU A 133 -3.30 3.15 -11.64
CA LEU A 133 -1.97 3.47 -12.19
C LEU A 133 -2.08 4.52 -13.32
N ARG A 134 -3.08 4.39 -14.21
CA ARG A 134 -3.36 5.38 -15.26
C ARG A 134 -3.76 6.74 -14.69
N ASP A 135 -4.60 6.78 -13.67
CA ASP A 135 -4.94 8.01 -12.96
C ASP A 135 -3.69 8.68 -12.36
N GLY A 136 -2.75 7.87 -11.87
CA GLY A 136 -1.46 8.31 -11.38
C GLY A 136 -0.55 8.88 -12.48
N GLN A 137 -0.49 8.22 -13.64
CA GLN A 137 0.22 8.70 -14.82
C GLN A 137 -0.33 10.04 -15.31
N ASP A 138 -1.66 10.20 -15.35
CA ASP A 138 -2.31 11.45 -15.73
C ASP A 138 -1.95 12.59 -14.77
N ARG A 139 -1.89 12.33 -13.46
CA ARG A 139 -1.44 13.33 -12.47
C ARG A 139 0.04 13.64 -12.59
N ALA A 140 0.89 12.63 -12.71
CA ALA A 140 2.33 12.79 -12.87
C ALA A 140 2.68 13.63 -14.11
N SER A 141 1.97 13.43 -15.22
CA SER A 141 2.14 14.22 -16.44
C SER A 141 1.88 15.71 -16.24
N LYS A 142 0.89 16.07 -15.41
CA LYS A 142 0.60 17.47 -15.04
C LYS A 142 1.69 18.11 -14.20
N LEU A 143 2.47 17.30 -13.48
CA LEU A 143 3.66 17.72 -12.74
C LEU A 143 4.91 17.78 -13.63
N GLY A 144 4.82 17.33 -14.89
CA GLY A 144 5.95 17.29 -15.82
C GLY A 144 6.74 15.98 -15.80
N LEU A 145 6.27 14.96 -15.08
CA LEU A 145 6.84 13.61 -15.13
C LEU A 145 6.26 12.81 -16.29
N GLN A 146 7.12 12.10 -17.01
CA GLN A 146 6.72 11.17 -18.05
C GLN A 146 6.94 9.74 -17.55
N GLU A 147 6.06 8.83 -17.95
CA GLU A 147 6.23 7.38 -17.77
C GLU A 147 6.47 6.95 -16.31
N VAL A 148 5.53 7.27 -15.42
CA VAL A 148 5.44 6.64 -14.10
C VAL A 148 4.63 5.35 -14.17
N TYR A 149 4.88 4.43 -13.24
CA TYR A 149 4.18 3.14 -13.17
C TYR A 149 4.32 2.22 -14.40
N ALA A 150 5.31 2.45 -15.27
CA ALA A 150 5.46 1.68 -16.51
C ALA A 150 5.54 0.17 -16.22
N HIS A 151 6.42 -0.24 -15.29
CA HIS A 151 6.64 -1.65 -14.99
C HIS A 151 5.40 -2.32 -14.36
N ALA A 152 4.74 -1.63 -13.43
CA ALA A 152 3.54 -2.17 -12.80
C ALA A 152 2.36 -2.24 -13.77
N THR A 153 2.24 -1.28 -14.68
CA THR A 153 1.19 -1.27 -15.71
C THR A 153 1.38 -2.46 -16.65
N ASP A 154 2.60 -2.66 -17.17
CA ASP A 154 2.92 -3.79 -18.05
C ASP A 154 2.61 -5.13 -17.35
N LYS A 155 3.03 -5.31 -16.10
CA LYS A 155 2.75 -6.53 -15.32
C LYS A 155 1.27 -6.76 -15.02
N ALA A 156 0.49 -5.70 -14.89
CA ALA A 156 -0.94 -5.80 -14.61
C ALA A 156 -1.74 -6.14 -15.88
N ASP A 157 -1.28 -5.63 -17.03
CA ASP A 157 -1.87 -5.78 -18.37
C ASP A 157 -1.40 -7.04 -19.12
N ASP A 158 -0.29 -7.66 -18.69
CA ASP A 158 0.07 -9.02 -19.09
C ASP A 158 -1.02 -9.98 -18.60
N ASP A 159 -2.07 -10.10 -19.41
CA ASP A 159 -3.01 -11.21 -19.43
C ASP A 159 -2.18 -12.47 -19.72
N GLU A 160 -1.92 -13.28 -18.70
CA GLU A 160 -1.54 -14.67 -18.96
C GLU A 160 -2.75 -15.34 -19.63
N ASP A 161 -2.67 -15.47 -20.96
CA ASP A 161 -3.50 -16.34 -21.81
C ASP A 161 -3.64 -17.77 -21.26
#